data_AF-A0A177V9M9-F1
#
_entry.id   AF-A0A177V9M9-F1
#
_cell.length_a   1.000
_cell.length_b   1.000
_cell.length_c   1.000
_cell.angle_alpha   90.00
_cell.angle_beta   90.00
_cell.angle_gamma   90.00
#
_symmetry.space_group_name_H-M   'P 1'
#
loop_
_entity.id
_entity.type
_entity.pdbx_description
1 polymer ?
#
loop_
_entity_poly.entity_id
_entity_poly.type
_entity_poly.pdbx_seq_one_letter_code
_entity_poly.pdbx_strand_id
1 'polypeptide(L)'
;MTAVESSTAAIQSHIQDLLALVQAFLTSDDFASIQNGSPAQSQFIQDIVPLVAALRAEFRVLSDGARESKNAVAAVRAEVDDKLIQLQNLEYEQAKLEEEVLLTRELRSIYQDIDMLSEGEFRQTAPEELRTEAVLEDEHQLMNNRLEHELSERERLEAERKALAREKLGLLKVNRSKAARLKALEKAIRDLLEQATALRDAPTQGE
;
A
#
# COMPACT_ATOMS: atom_id res chain seq x y z
N MET A 1 46.65 -1.57 19.40
CA MET A 1 47.49 -1.13 20.52
C MET A 1 48.88 -1.72 20.35
N THR A 2 49.23 -2.79 21.06
CA THR A 2 50.59 -3.40 21.16
C THR A 2 51.53 -3.23 19.96
N ALA A 3 51.15 -3.65 18.74
CA ALA A 3 52.03 -3.60 17.58
C ALA A 3 52.41 -2.16 17.14
N VAL A 4 51.45 -1.23 17.17
CA VAL A 4 51.69 0.18 16.80
C VAL A 4 52.49 0.89 17.88
N GLU A 5 52.21 0.60 19.16
CA GLU A 5 53.00 1.08 20.30
C GLU A 5 54.46 0.58 20.20
N SER A 6 54.67 -0.69 19.83
CA SER A 6 55.99 -1.29 19.64
C SER A 6 56.78 -0.64 18.49
N SER A 7 56.16 -0.44 17.32
CA SER A 7 56.81 0.22 16.18
C SER A 7 57.08 1.71 16.49
N THR A 8 56.19 2.39 17.20
CA THR A 8 56.41 3.77 17.66
C THR A 8 57.62 3.86 18.61
N ALA A 9 57.76 2.92 19.55
CA ALA A 9 58.93 2.84 20.44
C ALA A 9 60.23 2.52 19.68
N ALA A 10 60.17 1.62 18.69
CA ALA A 10 61.32 1.30 17.83
C ALA A 10 61.76 2.52 17.00
N ILE A 11 60.83 3.24 16.39
CA ILE A 11 61.08 4.50 15.67
C ILE A 11 61.71 5.54 16.62
N GLN A 12 61.18 5.68 17.83
CA GLN A 12 61.73 6.62 18.82
C GLN A 12 63.16 6.26 19.22
N SER A 13 63.49 4.97 19.40
CA SER A 13 64.87 4.52 19.61
C SER A 13 65.76 4.89 18.42
N HIS A 14 65.43 4.45 17.22
CA HIS A 14 66.24 4.70 16.02
C HIS A 14 66.47 6.20 15.75
N ILE A 15 65.50 7.07 16.07
CA ILE A 15 65.67 8.52 16.00
C ILE A 15 66.64 9.02 17.08
N GLN A 16 66.55 8.52 18.32
CA GLN A 16 67.43 8.91 19.41
C GLN A 16 68.88 8.40 19.21
N ASP A 17 69.04 7.20 18.66
CA ASP A 17 70.33 6.61 18.25
C ASP A 17 70.96 7.43 17.10
N LEU A 18 70.17 7.83 16.11
CA LEU A 18 70.62 8.69 15.00
C LEU A 18 70.98 10.10 15.47
N LEU A 19 70.22 10.68 16.40
CA LEU A 19 70.55 11.96 17.04
C LEU A 19 71.86 11.87 17.84
N ALA A 20 72.07 10.78 18.59
CA ALA A 20 73.31 10.57 19.32
C ALA A 20 74.52 10.41 18.38
N LEU A 21 74.38 9.66 17.28
CA LEU A 21 75.43 9.50 16.26
C LEU A 21 75.79 10.85 15.59
N VAL A 22 74.77 11.62 15.19
CA VAL A 22 74.97 12.96 14.59
C VAL A 22 75.60 13.91 15.60
N GLN A 23 75.16 13.90 16.85
CA GLN A 23 75.71 14.78 17.89
C GLN A 23 77.16 14.42 18.24
N ALA A 24 77.49 13.13 18.36
CA ALA A 24 78.86 12.67 18.59
C ALA A 24 79.80 13.11 17.45
N PHE A 25 79.37 12.92 16.19
CA PHE A 25 80.12 13.35 15.00
C PHE A 25 80.32 14.88 14.96
N LEU A 26 79.29 15.67 15.28
CA LEU A 26 79.40 17.14 15.36
C LEU A 26 80.33 17.62 16.50
N THR A 27 80.65 16.77 17.47
CA THR A 27 81.57 17.08 18.58
C THR A 27 82.98 16.52 18.42
N SER A 28 83.28 15.77 17.35
CA SER A 28 84.64 15.23 17.12
C SER A 28 85.50 16.16 16.27
N ASP A 29 86.82 16.10 16.48
CA ASP A 29 87.79 16.81 15.64
C ASP A 29 87.72 16.37 14.16
N ASP A 30 87.22 15.16 13.89
CA ASP A 30 87.00 14.66 12.53
C ASP A 30 86.05 15.54 11.71
N PHE A 31 85.07 16.20 12.36
CA PHE A 31 84.15 17.12 11.69
C PHE A 31 84.88 18.29 11.02
N ALA A 32 85.95 18.79 11.64
CA ALA A 32 86.80 19.84 11.05
C ALA A 32 87.66 19.33 9.88
N SER A 33 87.78 18.01 9.71
CA SER A 33 88.58 17.36 8.66
C SER A 33 87.79 17.00 7.39
N ILE A 34 86.46 17.18 7.38
CA ILE A 34 85.58 16.66 6.32
C ILE A 34 85.93 17.28 4.96
N GLN A 35 86.45 16.43 4.08
CA GLN A 35 86.52 16.65 2.63
C GLN A 35 85.74 15.55 1.92
N ASN A 36 85.29 15.81 0.69
CA ASN A 36 84.59 14.79 -0.10
C ASN A 36 85.52 13.61 -0.42
N GLY A 37 85.12 12.41 0.01
CA GLY A 37 85.95 11.20 -0.07
C GLY A 37 86.89 10.99 1.12
N SER A 38 86.79 11.78 2.19
CA SER A 38 87.57 11.57 3.41
C SER A 38 87.18 10.26 4.14
N PRO A 39 88.11 9.63 4.89
CA PRO A 39 87.79 8.46 5.70
C PRO A 39 86.69 8.72 6.74
N ALA A 40 86.74 9.88 7.41
CA ALA A 40 85.72 10.29 8.39
C ALA A 40 84.32 10.39 7.79
N GLN A 41 84.17 11.04 6.62
CA GLN A 41 82.89 11.08 5.89
C GLN A 41 82.42 9.67 5.51
N SER A 42 83.34 8.82 5.08
CA SER A 42 83.03 7.45 4.65
C SER A 42 82.57 6.55 5.81
N GLN A 43 83.18 6.71 7.00
CA GLN A 43 82.78 6.02 8.22
C GLN A 43 81.40 6.49 8.70
N PHE A 44 81.19 7.80 8.83
CA PHE A 44 79.90 8.37 9.22
C PHE A 44 78.75 7.94 8.29
N ILE A 45 79.01 7.83 6.98
CA ILE A 45 78.03 7.29 6.01
C ILE A 45 77.74 5.81 6.28
N GLN A 46 78.74 4.98 6.60
CA GLN A 46 78.53 3.57 6.95
C GLN A 46 77.71 3.41 8.24
N ASP A 47 77.88 4.30 9.22
CA ASP A 47 77.19 4.23 10.51
C ASP A 47 75.74 4.75 10.44
N ILE A 48 75.47 5.82 9.66
CA ILE A 48 74.12 6.42 9.58
C ILE A 48 73.19 5.70 8.60
N VAL A 49 73.71 5.07 7.54
CA VAL A 49 72.89 4.40 6.51
C VAL A 49 72.02 3.26 7.07
N PRO A 50 72.52 2.37 7.96
CA PRO A 50 71.69 1.35 8.60
C PRO A 50 70.53 1.92 9.42
N LEU A 51 70.76 2.97 10.21
CA LEU A 51 69.71 3.63 11.01
C LEU A 51 68.63 4.26 10.12
N VAL A 52 69.03 4.94 9.05
CA VAL A 52 68.11 5.52 8.07
C VAL A 52 67.36 4.43 7.28
N ALA A 53 67.98 3.27 7.04
CA ALA A 53 67.33 2.13 6.40
C ALA A 53 66.27 1.48 7.32
N ALA A 54 66.58 1.28 8.62
CA ALA A 54 65.64 0.77 9.62
C ALA A 54 64.44 1.70 9.79
N LEU A 55 64.67 3.01 9.96
CA LEU A 55 63.59 4.01 10.07
C LEU A 55 62.69 4.05 8.82
N ARG A 56 63.26 3.86 7.62
CA ARG A 56 62.50 3.75 6.36
C ARG A 56 61.73 2.44 6.23
N ALA A 57 62.17 1.35 6.87
CA ALA A 57 61.44 0.09 6.90
C ALA A 57 60.22 0.18 7.83
N GLU A 58 60.40 0.66 9.07
CA GLU A 58 59.32 0.92 10.03
C GLU A 58 58.24 1.86 9.44
N PHE A 59 58.67 2.95 8.79
CA PHE A 59 57.74 3.89 8.14
C PHE A 59 56.89 3.22 7.04
N ARG A 60 57.43 2.25 6.29
CA ARG A 60 56.65 1.48 5.30
C ARG A 60 55.62 0.60 5.98
N VAL A 61 56.02 -0.18 6.99
CA VAL A 61 55.12 -1.05 7.76
C VAL A 61 53.94 -0.25 8.35
N LEU A 62 54.21 0.92 8.95
CA LEU A 62 53.14 1.80 9.45
C LEU A 62 52.28 2.40 8.32
N SER A 63 52.87 2.79 7.19
CA SER A 63 52.13 3.35 6.05
C SER A 63 51.21 2.32 5.40
N ASP A 64 51.69 1.08 5.25
CA ASP A 64 50.95 -0.03 4.66
C ASP A 64 49.83 -0.50 5.61
N GLY A 65 50.10 -0.64 6.91
CA GLY A 65 49.06 -0.93 7.92
C GLY A 65 48.01 0.18 8.04
N ALA A 66 48.40 1.45 7.91
CA ALA A 66 47.46 2.58 7.86
C ALA A 66 46.63 2.60 6.55
N ARG A 67 47.17 2.08 5.45
CA ARG A 67 46.45 1.89 4.19
C ARG A 67 45.47 0.72 4.27
N GLU A 68 45.91 -0.41 4.83
CA GLU A 68 45.08 -1.59 5.07
C GLU A 68 43.89 -1.28 5.99
N SER A 69 44.14 -0.58 7.12
CA SER A 69 43.08 -0.12 8.02
C SER A 69 42.05 0.79 7.32
N LYS A 70 42.50 1.73 6.48
CA LYS A 70 41.61 2.57 5.66
C LYS A 70 40.80 1.75 4.66
N ASN A 71 41.41 0.76 4.00
CA ASN A 71 40.71 -0.12 3.06
C ASN A 71 39.66 -0.99 3.77
N ALA A 72 39.97 -1.53 4.95
CA ALA A 72 39.04 -2.32 5.76
C ALA A 72 37.83 -1.49 6.21
N VAL A 73 38.06 -0.27 6.71
CA VAL A 73 36.97 0.66 7.06
C VAL A 73 36.14 1.05 5.83
N ALA A 74 36.76 1.26 4.67
CA ALA A 74 36.04 1.55 3.43
C ALA A 74 35.19 0.35 2.94
N ALA A 75 35.67 -0.87 3.08
CA ALA A 75 34.94 -2.09 2.72
C ALA A 75 33.72 -2.31 3.63
N VAL A 76 33.89 -2.22 4.95
CA VAL A 76 32.78 -2.32 5.93
C VAL A 76 31.76 -1.19 5.70
N ARG A 77 32.23 0.02 5.38
CA ARG A 77 31.33 1.12 5.03
C ARG A 77 30.51 0.82 3.77
N ALA A 78 31.13 0.29 2.71
CA ALA A 78 30.40 -0.04 1.48
C ALA A 78 29.30 -1.09 1.74
N GLU A 79 29.57 -2.11 2.57
CA GLU A 79 28.56 -3.08 2.99
C GLU A 79 27.41 -2.42 3.79
N VAL A 80 27.72 -1.47 4.68
CA VAL A 80 26.69 -0.70 5.41
C VAL A 80 25.87 0.19 4.47
N ASP A 81 26.51 0.90 3.54
CA ASP A 81 25.84 1.76 2.56
C ASP A 81 24.92 0.92 1.63
N ASP A 82 25.35 -0.27 1.19
CA ASP A 82 24.52 -1.24 0.45
C ASP A 82 23.33 -1.77 1.28
N LYS A 83 23.53 -2.00 2.59
CA LYS A 83 22.46 -2.46 3.50
C LYS A 83 21.44 -1.37 3.81
N LEU A 84 21.84 -0.10 3.86
CA LEU A 84 20.94 1.04 3.98
C LEU A 84 20.04 1.18 2.75
N ILE A 85 20.56 0.97 1.54
CA ILE A 85 19.76 0.95 0.30
C ILE A 85 18.77 -0.23 0.32
N GLN A 86 19.20 -1.42 0.76
CA GLN A 86 18.31 -2.58 0.92
C GLN A 86 17.18 -2.31 1.93
N LEU A 87 17.47 -1.64 3.05
CA LEU A 87 16.47 -1.24 4.04
C LEU A 87 15.45 -0.25 3.45
N GLN A 88 15.91 0.82 2.79
CA GLN A 88 15.02 1.83 2.19
C GLN A 88 14.05 1.24 1.15
N ASN A 89 14.50 0.25 0.36
CA ASN A 89 13.64 -0.46 -0.57
C ASN A 89 12.54 -1.26 0.16
N LEU A 90 12.87 -1.93 1.26
CA LEU A 90 11.92 -2.71 2.07
C LEU A 90 10.95 -1.81 2.85
N GLU A 91 11.41 -0.67 3.37
CA GLU A 91 10.56 0.34 4.02
C GLU A 91 9.54 0.92 3.02
N TYR A 92 9.96 1.18 1.77
CA TYR A 92 9.05 1.60 0.70
C TYR A 92 8.05 0.51 0.29
N GLU A 93 8.51 -0.75 0.17
CA GLU A 93 7.64 -1.89 -0.15
C GLU A 93 6.60 -2.12 0.96
N GLN A 94 7.01 -2.09 2.24
CA GLN A 94 6.10 -2.18 3.38
C GLN A 94 5.04 -1.07 3.33
N ALA A 95 5.45 0.19 3.17
CA ALA A 95 4.52 1.32 3.13
C ALA A 95 3.51 1.22 1.98
N LYS A 96 3.92 0.65 0.83
CA LYS A 96 3.02 0.40 -0.32
C LYS A 96 2.05 -0.75 -0.07
N LEU A 97 2.49 -1.84 0.56
CA LEU A 97 1.63 -2.94 0.95
C LEU A 97 0.62 -2.52 2.04
N GLU A 98 1.01 -1.66 2.98
CA GLU A 98 0.11 -1.09 3.99
C GLU A 98 -0.97 -0.20 3.34
N GLU A 99 -0.60 0.64 2.37
CA GLU A 99 -1.54 1.44 1.58
C GLU A 99 -2.53 0.56 0.77
N GLU A 100 -2.05 -0.48 0.09
CA GLU A 100 -2.89 -1.40 -0.68
C GLU A 100 -3.82 -2.24 0.22
N VAL A 101 -3.37 -2.64 1.41
CA VAL A 101 -4.20 -3.31 2.42
C VAL A 101 -5.29 -2.39 2.97
N LEU A 102 -4.99 -1.10 3.16
CA LEU A 102 -6.02 -0.12 3.56
C LEU A 102 -7.05 0.10 2.46
N LEU A 103 -6.63 0.36 1.23
CA LEU A 103 -7.52 0.52 0.07
C LEU A 103 -8.41 -0.72 -0.14
N THR A 104 -7.86 -1.91 0.03
CA THR A 104 -8.61 -3.19 -0.09
C THR A 104 -9.60 -3.40 1.06
N ARG A 105 -9.32 -2.88 2.26
CA ARG A 105 -10.25 -2.92 3.42
C ARG A 105 -11.35 -1.86 3.35
N GLU A 106 -11.07 -0.72 2.73
CA GLU A 106 -12.05 0.36 2.51
C GLU A 106 -12.97 0.09 1.30
N LEU A 107 -12.66 -0.93 0.49
CA LEU A 107 -13.46 -1.38 -0.65
C LEU A 107 -14.83 -1.93 -0.21
N ARG A 108 -15.81 -1.06 -0.03
CA ARG A 108 -17.21 -1.46 0.11
C ARG A 108 -17.76 -1.96 -1.22
N SER A 109 -18.44 -3.10 -1.17
CA SER A 109 -19.21 -3.63 -2.28
C SER A 109 -20.68 -3.28 -2.10
N ILE A 110 -21.39 -3.08 -3.21
CA ILE A 110 -22.76 -2.54 -3.26
C ILE A 110 -23.73 -3.32 -2.35
N TYR A 111 -23.52 -4.62 -2.13
CA TYR A 111 -24.38 -5.44 -1.25
C TYR A 111 -24.47 -4.92 0.20
N GLN A 112 -23.46 -4.17 0.67
CA GLN A 112 -23.41 -3.63 2.03
C GLN A 112 -24.38 -2.45 2.23
N ASP A 113 -24.78 -1.78 1.15
CA ASP A 113 -25.70 -0.64 1.15
C ASP A 113 -27.13 -1.04 0.70
N ILE A 114 -27.42 -2.33 0.56
CA ILE A 114 -28.75 -2.83 0.19
C ILE A 114 -29.60 -3.04 1.46
N ASP A 115 -30.74 -2.34 1.55
CA ASP A 115 -31.80 -2.68 2.49
C ASP A 115 -32.24 -4.13 2.26
N MET A 116 -32.03 -5.01 3.24
CA MET A 116 -32.38 -6.45 3.20
C MET A 116 -33.16 -6.84 4.46
N LEU A 117 -33.92 -7.94 4.37
CA LEU A 117 -34.53 -8.55 5.56
C LEU A 117 -33.50 -8.88 6.65
N SER A 118 -33.89 -8.67 7.91
CA SER A 118 -33.06 -8.99 9.08
C SER A 118 -32.88 -10.50 9.24
N GLU A 119 -31.85 -10.94 9.96
CA GLU A 119 -31.61 -12.37 10.14
C GLU A 119 -32.72 -13.11 10.86
N GLY A 120 -33.43 -12.45 11.78
CA GLY A 120 -34.61 -13.04 12.40
C GLY A 120 -35.72 -13.31 11.39
N GLU A 121 -35.94 -12.40 10.43
CA GLU A 121 -36.96 -12.53 9.39
C GLU A 121 -36.54 -13.52 8.30
N PHE A 122 -35.25 -13.62 7.98
CA PHE A 122 -34.77 -14.36 6.81
C PHE A 122 -33.46 -15.35 6.98
N ARG A 123 -33.92 -15.90 8.21
CA ARG A 123 -34.14 -17.23 8.88
C ARG A 123 -35.65 -17.64 9.09
N GLN A 124 -36.68 -16.77 8.91
CA GLN A 124 -38.13 -17.13 9.06
C GLN A 124 -38.98 -17.27 7.76
N THR A 125 -38.92 -16.35 6.78
CA THR A 125 -39.81 -16.29 5.59
C THR A 125 -39.50 -17.25 4.42
N ALA A 126 -38.25 -17.26 3.96
CA ALA A 126 -37.71 -18.03 2.83
C ALA A 126 -37.82 -19.58 2.90
N PRO A 127 -37.51 -20.28 1.79
CA PRO A 127 -37.53 -21.75 1.72
C PRO A 127 -36.51 -22.46 2.63
N GLU A 128 -36.72 -23.76 2.83
CA GLU A 128 -35.90 -24.63 3.70
C GLU A 128 -34.55 -24.98 3.05
N GLU A 129 -34.51 -25.03 1.72
CA GLU A 129 -33.32 -25.27 0.90
C GLU A 129 -32.22 -24.23 1.17
N LEU A 130 -32.63 -22.97 1.39
CA LEU A 130 -31.72 -21.86 1.71
C LEU A 130 -31.29 -21.81 3.18
N ARG A 131 -31.75 -22.76 4.02
CA ARG A 131 -31.65 -22.75 5.50
C ARG A 131 -31.05 -24.01 6.11
N THR A 132 -30.46 -24.87 5.28
CA THR A 132 -29.75 -26.06 5.78
C THR A 132 -28.68 -25.65 6.80
N GLU A 133 -28.49 -26.46 7.85
CA GLU A 133 -27.65 -26.07 9.01
C GLU A 133 -26.23 -25.64 8.60
N ALA A 134 -25.64 -26.32 7.61
CA ALA A 134 -24.32 -26.00 7.06
C ALA A 134 -24.22 -24.60 6.38
N VAL A 135 -25.36 -24.01 5.96
CA VAL A 135 -25.43 -22.61 5.52
C VAL A 135 -25.55 -21.68 6.73
N LEU A 136 -26.27 -22.08 7.77
CA LEU A 136 -26.43 -21.27 8.99
C LEU A 136 -25.14 -21.18 9.81
N GLU A 137 -24.22 -22.13 9.64
CA GLU A 137 -22.86 -22.17 10.22
C GLU A 137 -21.80 -21.34 9.44
N ASP A 138 -21.99 -21.10 8.15
CA ASP A 138 -21.06 -20.32 7.30
C ASP A 138 -21.65 -18.93 6.97
N GLU A 139 -21.09 -17.88 7.61
CA GLU A 139 -21.52 -16.48 7.44
C GLU A 139 -21.55 -16.01 5.97
N HIS A 140 -20.66 -16.52 5.13
CA HIS A 140 -20.58 -16.16 3.71
C HIS A 140 -21.68 -16.86 2.90
N GLN A 141 -21.94 -18.15 3.14
CA GLN A 141 -23.08 -18.83 2.49
C GLN A 141 -24.42 -18.26 2.96
N LEU A 142 -24.55 -17.94 4.25
CA LEU A 142 -25.71 -17.25 4.79
C LEU A 142 -25.95 -15.90 4.09
N MET A 143 -24.91 -15.09 3.86
CA MET A 143 -25.05 -13.82 3.14
C MET A 143 -25.47 -14.02 1.68
N ASN A 144 -24.91 -15.01 0.98
CA ASN A 144 -25.29 -15.33 -0.41
C ASN A 144 -26.75 -15.79 -0.49
N ASN A 145 -27.18 -16.72 0.36
CA ASN A 145 -28.56 -17.21 0.39
C ASN A 145 -29.57 -16.10 0.76
N ARG A 146 -29.17 -15.13 1.60
CA ARG A 146 -29.97 -13.92 1.90
C ARG A 146 -30.14 -13.03 0.68
N LEU A 147 -29.07 -12.80 -0.08
CA LEU A 147 -29.10 -12.02 -1.32
C LEU A 147 -29.95 -12.72 -2.40
N GLU A 148 -29.86 -14.04 -2.54
CA GLU A 148 -30.70 -14.83 -3.46
C GLU A 148 -32.19 -14.80 -3.06
N HIS A 149 -32.49 -14.90 -1.76
CA HIS A 149 -33.87 -14.77 -1.30
C HIS A 149 -34.43 -13.36 -1.56
N GLU A 150 -33.70 -12.31 -1.19
CA GLU A 150 -34.11 -10.92 -1.43
C GLU A 150 -34.31 -10.62 -2.93
N LEU A 151 -33.45 -11.16 -3.80
CA LEU A 151 -33.62 -11.07 -5.25
C LEU A 151 -34.91 -11.75 -5.72
N SER A 152 -35.16 -12.99 -5.29
CA SER A 152 -36.36 -13.74 -5.72
C SER A 152 -37.67 -13.12 -5.22
N GLU A 153 -37.69 -12.56 -4.00
CA GLU A 153 -38.84 -11.78 -3.49
C GLU A 153 -39.06 -10.50 -4.30
N ARG A 154 -38.00 -9.77 -4.67
CA ARG A 154 -38.08 -8.57 -5.52
C ARG A 154 -38.60 -8.89 -6.92
N GLU A 155 -38.16 -9.99 -7.53
CA GLU A 155 -38.69 -10.44 -8.82
C GLU A 155 -40.17 -10.83 -8.73
N ARG A 156 -40.58 -11.55 -7.67
CA ARG A 156 -41.99 -11.91 -7.43
C ARG A 156 -42.86 -10.66 -7.27
N LEU A 157 -42.45 -9.73 -6.40
CA LEU A 157 -43.19 -8.49 -6.13
C LEU A 157 -43.29 -7.59 -7.37
N GLU A 158 -42.22 -7.49 -8.18
CA GLU A 158 -42.24 -6.72 -9.42
C GLU A 158 -43.10 -7.38 -10.51
N ALA A 159 -43.15 -8.71 -10.57
CA ALA A 159 -44.06 -9.44 -11.45
C ALA A 159 -45.53 -9.23 -11.04
N GLU A 160 -45.84 -9.30 -9.73
CA GLU A 160 -47.17 -8.99 -9.18
C GLU A 160 -47.56 -7.52 -9.44
N ARG A 161 -46.66 -6.56 -9.18
CA ARG A 161 -46.86 -5.14 -9.48
C ARG A 161 -47.20 -4.91 -10.96
N LYS A 162 -46.52 -5.62 -11.87
CA LYS A 162 -46.79 -5.60 -13.31
C LYS A 162 -48.16 -6.22 -13.66
N ALA A 163 -48.57 -7.28 -12.98
CA ALA A 163 -49.89 -7.90 -13.16
C ALA A 163 -51.03 -6.97 -12.69
N LEU A 164 -50.96 -6.49 -11.45
CA LEU A 164 -51.93 -5.56 -10.85
C LEU A 164 -52.03 -4.24 -11.64
N ALA A 165 -50.92 -3.72 -12.18
CA ALA A 165 -50.93 -2.55 -13.06
C ALA A 165 -51.69 -2.80 -14.37
N ARG A 166 -51.53 -3.98 -14.99
CA ARG A 166 -52.28 -4.38 -16.20
C ARG A 166 -53.78 -4.53 -15.90
N GLU A 167 -54.14 -5.18 -14.79
CA GLU A 167 -55.54 -5.32 -14.38
C GLU A 167 -56.19 -3.96 -14.11
N LYS A 168 -55.54 -3.09 -13.33
CA LYS A 168 -55.99 -1.72 -13.04
C LYS A 168 -56.25 -0.93 -14.32
N LEU A 169 -55.38 -1.03 -15.33
CA LEU A 169 -55.59 -0.40 -16.64
C LEU A 169 -56.80 -1.00 -17.40
N GLY A 170 -56.99 -2.32 -17.32
CA GLY A 170 -58.17 -3.01 -17.86
C GLY A 170 -59.48 -2.55 -17.21
N LEU A 171 -59.53 -2.54 -15.88
CA LEU A 171 -60.68 -2.08 -15.09
C LEU A 171 -61.00 -0.60 -15.37
N LEU A 172 -59.97 0.27 -15.49
CA LEU A 172 -60.17 1.67 -15.87
C LEU A 172 -60.74 1.82 -17.29
N LYS A 173 -60.33 0.99 -18.25
CA LYS A 173 -60.89 0.96 -19.62
C LYS A 173 -62.35 0.52 -19.61
N VAL A 174 -62.69 -0.52 -18.85
CA VAL A 174 -64.07 -1.01 -18.68
C VAL A 174 -64.94 0.05 -17.99
N ASN A 175 -64.44 0.70 -16.94
CA ASN A 175 -65.17 1.76 -16.22
C ASN A 175 -65.45 2.95 -17.15
N ARG A 176 -64.45 3.47 -17.89
CA ARG A 176 -64.64 4.52 -18.90
C ARG A 176 -65.69 4.13 -19.96
N SER A 177 -65.70 2.88 -20.41
CA SER A 177 -66.71 2.38 -21.36
C SER A 177 -68.12 2.31 -20.75
N LYS A 178 -68.26 1.86 -19.49
CA LYS A 178 -69.52 1.85 -18.75
C LYS A 178 -70.04 3.28 -18.52
N ALA A 179 -69.18 4.22 -18.12
CA ALA A 179 -69.54 5.62 -17.93
C ALA A 179 -70.01 6.29 -19.24
N ALA A 180 -69.34 6.04 -20.36
CA ALA A 180 -69.77 6.52 -21.67
C ALA A 180 -71.14 5.94 -22.09
N ARG A 181 -71.37 4.63 -21.85
CA ARG A 181 -72.67 3.99 -22.10
C ARG A 181 -73.78 4.53 -21.19
N LEU A 182 -73.50 4.77 -19.91
CA LEU A 182 -74.46 5.38 -18.98
C LEU A 182 -74.84 6.80 -19.44
N LYS A 183 -73.87 7.64 -19.82
CA LYS A 183 -74.14 8.99 -20.33
C LYS A 183 -74.95 8.98 -21.64
N ALA A 184 -74.73 7.99 -22.52
CA ALA A 184 -75.54 7.80 -23.72
C ALA A 184 -76.98 7.37 -23.40
N LEU A 185 -77.17 6.46 -22.43
CA LEU A 185 -78.49 6.04 -21.96
C LEU A 185 -79.24 7.18 -21.24
N GLU A 186 -78.54 7.96 -20.42
CA GLU A 186 -79.06 9.17 -19.75
C GLU A 186 -79.49 10.25 -20.76
N LYS A 187 -78.85 10.33 -21.94
CA LYS A 187 -79.36 11.13 -23.05
C LYS A 187 -80.63 10.51 -23.64
N ALA A 188 -80.58 9.24 -24.05
CA ALA A 188 -81.72 8.56 -24.69
C ALA A 188 -83.00 8.54 -23.81
N ILE A 189 -82.86 8.42 -22.49
CA ILE A 189 -83.99 8.50 -21.55
C ILE A 189 -84.56 9.92 -21.47
N ARG A 190 -83.73 10.98 -21.54
CA ARG A 190 -84.22 12.36 -21.64
C ARG A 190 -84.92 12.62 -22.98
N ASP A 191 -84.32 12.19 -24.08
CA ASP A 191 -84.90 12.31 -25.42
C ASP A 191 -86.28 11.62 -25.48
N LEU A 192 -86.41 10.43 -24.88
CA LEU A 192 -87.66 9.69 -24.79
C LEU A 192 -88.69 10.34 -23.85
N LEU A 193 -88.24 10.90 -22.71
CA LEU A 193 -89.12 11.64 -21.80
C LEU A 193 -89.70 12.90 -22.46
N GLU A 194 -88.86 13.66 -23.18
CA GLU A 194 -89.27 14.84 -23.93
C GLU A 194 -90.31 14.49 -25.01
N GLN A 195 -90.07 13.43 -25.79
CA GLN A 195 -91.03 12.87 -26.74
C GLN A 195 -92.34 12.41 -26.07
N ALA A 196 -92.25 11.71 -24.94
CA ALA A 196 -93.43 11.24 -24.21
C ALA A 196 -94.25 12.40 -23.61
N THR A 197 -93.61 13.47 -23.13
CA THR A 197 -94.31 14.69 -22.72
C THR A 197 -94.95 15.40 -23.91
N ALA A 198 -94.26 15.51 -25.04
CA ALA A 198 -94.82 16.11 -26.26
C ALA A 198 -96.03 15.34 -26.80
N LEU A 199 -96.05 14.01 -26.65
CA LEU A 199 -97.19 13.15 -27.02
C LEU A 199 -98.34 13.22 -26.01
N ARG A 200 -98.06 13.39 -24.71
CA ARG A 200 -99.08 13.59 -23.66
C ARG A 200 -99.75 14.96 -23.76
N ASP A 201 -98.95 15.98 -24.08
CA ASP A 201 -99.38 17.38 -24.13
C ASP A 201 -99.87 17.78 -25.54
N ALA A 202 -99.82 16.85 -26.50
CA ALA A 202 -100.52 16.98 -27.78
C ALA A 202 -102.04 16.88 -27.56
N PRO A 203 -102.86 17.73 -28.21
CA PRO A 203 -104.30 17.70 -28.04
C PRO A 203 -104.89 16.39 -28.59
N THR A 204 -105.67 15.70 -27.77
CA THR A 204 -106.45 14.54 -28.20
C THR A 204 -107.47 14.97 -29.27
N GLN A 205 -107.21 14.64 -30.53
CA GLN A 205 -108.20 14.77 -31.59
C GLN A 205 -109.22 13.64 -31.43
N GLY A 206 -110.29 13.95 -30.71
CA GLY A 206 -111.53 13.16 -30.74
C GLY A 206 -112.34 13.51 -31.99
N GLU A 207 -112.90 12.45 -32.58
CA GLU A 207 -114.09 12.36 -33.47
C GLU A 207 -114.46 13.60 -34.32
#